data_AF-A0AAD0RSV1-F1
#
_entry.id   AF-A0AAD0RSV1-F1
#
_cell.length_a   1.000
_cell.length_b   1.000
_cell.length_c   1.000
_cell.angle_alpha   90.00
_cell.angle_beta   90.00
_cell.angle_gamma   90.00
#
_symmetry.space_group_name_H-M   'P 1'
#
loop_
_entity.id
_entity.type
_entity.pdbx_description
1 polymer ?
#
loop_
_entity_poly.entity_id
_entity_poly.type
_entity_poly.pdbx_seq_one_letter_code
_entity_poly.pdbx_strand_id
1 'polypeptide(L)'
;MTHNNGGPAFPASSAFFKGMTLRDYFAVKAPLSQECIGSIAYQIVGRKAPEWTEFMETNKDARIAYQLEKLKYEMELDAALRFMWADAMLAAREKGGAA
;
A
#
# COMPACT_ATOMS: atom_id res chain seq x y z
N MET A 1 1.32 14.92 11.37
CA MET A 1 1.79 15.59 10.14
C MET A 1 0.71 15.41 9.10
N THR A 2 0.16 16.49 8.55
CA THR A 2 -0.80 16.41 7.43
C THR A 2 -0.02 16.04 6.16
N HIS A 3 -0.18 14.82 5.67
CA HIS A 3 0.44 14.40 4.40
C HIS A 3 -0.10 15.28 3.26
N ASN A 4 0.78 15.82 2.43
CA ASN A 4 0.39 16.55 1.22
C ASN A 4 -0.21 15.56 0.23
N ASN A 5 -1.51 15.65 -0.05
CA ASN A 5 -2.18 14.75 -0.98
C ASN A 5 -2.07 15.22 -2.45
N GLY A 6 -1.36 16.32 -2.73
CA GLY A 6 -1.16 16.89 -4.06
C GLY A 6 -2.37 17.61 -4.65
N GLY A 7 -3.49 17.69 -3.93
CA GLY A 7 -4.76 18.24 -4.43
C GLY A 7 -5.56 17.22 -5.28
N PRO A 8 -6.64 17.68 -5.93
CA PRO A 8 -7.49 16.80 -6.76
C PRO A 8 -6.70 16.20 -7.94
N ALA A 9 -6.86 14.90 -8.19
CA ALA A 9 -6.21 14.24 -9.32
C ALA A 9 -6.74 14.71 -10.69
N PHE A 10 -8.02 15.08 -10.75
CA PHE A 10 -8.67 15.50 -11.98
C PHE A 10 -9.32 16.88 -11.78
N PRO A 11 -8.92 17.92 -12.54
CA PRO A 11 -9.38 19.29 -12.34
C PRO A 11 -10.82 19.58 -12.84
N ALA A 12 -11.62 18.57 -13.18
CA ALA A 12 -12.98 18.74 -13.67
C ALA A 12 -14.00 17.89 -12.89
N SER A 13 -15.17 18.47 -12.63
CA SER A 13 -16.27 17.94 -11.81
C SER A 13 -17.05 16.79 -12.45
N SER A 14 -16.36 15.77 -12.95
CA SER A 14 -16.99 14.49 -13.24
C SER A 14 -17.36 13.83 -11.90
N ALA A 15 -18.64 13.54 -11.71
CA ALA A 15 -19.15 12.91 -10.48
C ALA A 15 -18.45 11.58 -10.15
N PHE A 16 -17.86 10.93 -11.16
CA PHE A 16 -17.16 9.65 -11.05
C PHE A 16 -15.78 9.73 -10.38
N PHE A 17 -15.13 10.90 -10.40
CA PHE A 17 -13.78 11.08 -9.85
C PHE A 17 -13.73 12.10 -8.70
N LYS A 18 -14.90 12.49 -8.18
CA LYS A 18 -15.01 13.45 -7.09
C LYS A 18 -14.37 12.88 -5.83
N GLY A 19 -13.33 13.55 -5.33
CA GLY A 19 -12.66 13.22 -4.07
C GLY A 19 -11.37 12.42 -4.21
N MET A 20 -10.99 11.95 -5.41
CA MET A 20 -9.69 11.29 -5.62
C MET A 20 -8.57 12.33 -5.63
N THR A 21 -7.58 12.16 -4.75
CA THR A 21 -6.39 13.02 -4.71
C THR A 21 -5.30 12.53 -5.66
N LEU A 22 -4.34 13.38 -6.03
CA LEU A 22 -3.17 12.95 -6.83
C LEU A 22 -2.41 11.83 -6.13
N ARG A 23 -2.34 11.84 -4.79
CA ARG A 23 -1.77 10.76 -4.00
C ARG A 23 -2.48 9.43 -4.25
N ASP A 24 -3.82 9.43 -4.18
CA ASP A 24 -4.63 8.22 -4.43
C ASP A 24 -4.44 7.74 -5.88
N TYR A 25 -4.41 8.67 -6.83
CA TYR A 25 -4.17 8.34 -8.24
C TYR A 25 -2.82 7.65 -8.44
N PHE A 26 -1.74 8.19 -7.87
CA PHE A 26 -0.42 7.56 -7.99
C PHE A 26 -0.35 6.22 -7.26
N ALA A 27 -1.02 6.06 -6.12
CA ALA A 27 -1.09 4.79 -5.40
C ALA A 27 -1.79 3.69 -6.23
N VAL A 28 -2.83 4.05 -6.98
CA VAL A 28 -3.50 3.14 -7.94
C VAL A 28 -2.58 2.78 -9.11
N LYS A 29 -1.73 3.72 -9.55
CA LYS A 29 -0.79 3.54 -10.66
C LYS A 29 0.55 2.92 -10.28
N ALA A 30 0.79 2.68 -8.99
CA ALA A 30 2.04 2.08 -8.55
C ALA A 30 2.24 0.68 -9.18
N PRO A 31 3.47 0.35 -9.62
CA PRO A 31 3.77 -0.97 -10.14
C PRO A 31 3.56 -2.04 -9.06
N LEU A 32 3.07 -3.22 -9.45
CA LEU A 32 2.93 -4.37 -8.55
C LEU A 32 4.32 -4.88 -8.17
N SER A 33 4.82 -4.52 -6.98
CA SER A 33 6.15 -4.89 -6.51
C SER A 33 6.10 -6.19 -5.70
N GLN A 34 5.96 -7.34 -6.35
CA GLN A 34 5.77 -8.61 -5.62
C GLN A 34 7.06 -9.30 -5.16
N GLU A 35 8.25 -8.97 -5.68
CA GLU A 35 9.40 -9.89 -5.54
C GLU A 35 10.54 -9.46 -4.60
N CYS A 36 10.72 -8.17 -4.27
CA CYS A 36 11.97 -7.70 -3.62
C CYS A 36 11.86 -7.22 -2.16
N ILE A 37 10.74 -7.41 -1.46
CA ILE A 37 10.43 -6.62 -0.24
C ILE A 37 10.41 -7.45 1.04
N GLY A 38 10.51 -8.78 0.95
CA GLY A 38 10.40 -9.68 2.12
C GLY A 38 11.34 -9.35 3.28
N SER A 39 12.56 -8.86 3.01
CA SER A 39 13.56 -8.54 4.04
C SER A 39 13.29 -7.24 4.80
N ILE A 40 12.51 -6.31 4.24
CA ILE A 40 12.19 -5.01 4.85
C ILE A 40 10.70 -4.84 5.17
N ALA A 41 9.88 -5.87 4.93
CA ALA A 41 8.44 -5.81 5.11
C ALA A 41 8.04 -5.44 6.55
N TYR A 42 8.78 -5.92 7.55
CA TYR A 42 8.56 -5.57 8.96
C TYR A 42 8.69 -4.06 9.20
N GLN A 43 9.69 -3.41 8.61
CA GLN A 43 9.96 -1.98 8.74
C GLN A 43 8.87 -1.13 8.06
N ILE A 44 8.20 -1.69 7.05
CA ILE A 44 7.14 -1.00 6.30
C ILE A 44 5.80 -1.12 7.03
N VAL A 45 5.42 -2.34 7.42
CA VAL A 45 4.11 -2.60 8.06
C VAL A 45 4.14 -2.26 9.56
N GLY A 46 5.30 -2.29 10.20
CA GLY A 46 5.48 -2.00 11.62
C GLY A 46 5.13 -3.18 12.55
N ARG A 47 4.85 -4.36 11.99
CA ARG A 47 4.60 -5.60 12.74
C ARG A 47 5.22 -6.79 12.02
N LYS A 48 5.45 -7.89 12.74
CA LYS A 48 5.96 -9.13 12.15
C LYS A 48 4.93 -9.76 11.23
N ALA A 49 5.40 -10.37 10.15
CA ALA A 49 4.59 -11.25 9.33
C ALA A 49 4.09 -12.43 10.19
N PRO A 50 2.86 -12.92 9.96
CA PRO A 50 2.40 -14.14 10.60
C PRO A 50 3.30 -15.32 10.19
N GLU A 51 3.66 -16.15 11.16
CA GLU A 51 4.54 -17.31 10.96
C GLU A 51 3.71 -18.60 10.90
N TRP A 52 4.10 -19.52 10.01
CA TRP A 52 3.52 -20.86 9.97
C TRP A 52 4.03 -21.67 11.17
N THR A 53 3.16 -22.49 11.74
CA THR A 53 3.54 -23.41 12.83
C THR A 53 3.05 -24.82 12.50
N GLU A 54 3.75 -25.84 13.00
CA GLU A 54 3.38 -27.26 12.78
C GLU A 54 1.96 -27.57 13.31
N PHE A 55 1.50 -26.89 14.36
CA PHE A 55 0.13 -27.02 14.86
C PHE A 55 -0.94 -26.71 13.80
N MET A 56 -0.64 -25.82 12.86
CA MET A 56 -1.55 -25.45 11.76
C MET A 56 -1.68 -26.55 10.69
N GLU A 57 -0.77 -27.53 10.65
CA GLU A 57 -0.86 -28.65 9.71
C GLU A 57 -2.00 -29.60 10.07
N THR A 58 -2.24 -29.77 11.37
CA THR A 58 -3.23 -30.71 11.90
C THR A 58 -4.51 -30.01 12.38
N ASN A 59 -4.50 -28.68 12.52
CA ASN A 59 -5.65 -27.89 12.96
C ASN A 59 -6.16 -26.95 11.84
N LYS A 60 -7.34 -27.27 11.29
CA LYS A 60 -7.97 -26.52 10.19
C LYS A 60 -8.29 -25.08 10.55
N ASP A 61 -8.78 -24.82 11.76
CA ASP A 61 -9.18 -23.48 12.16
C ASP A 61 -7.96 -22.57 12.37
N ALA A 62 -6.89 -23.12 12.96
CA ALA A 62 -5.61 -22.42 13.08
C ALA A 62 -5.02 -22.08 11.70
N ARG A 63 -5.13 -22.98 10.72
CA ARG A 63 -4.71 -22.74 9.33
C ARG A 63 -5.51 -21.62 8.66
N ILE A 64 -6.83 -21.62 8.81
CA ILE A 64 -7.69 -20.57 8.26
C ILE A 64 -7.35 -19.21 8.89
N ALA A 65 -7.18 -19.17 10.21
CA ALA A 65 -6.78 -17.95 10.92
C ALA A 65 -5.43 -17.42 10.41
N TYR A 66 -4.44 -18.29 10.24
CA TYR A 66 -3.14 -17.92 9.65
C TYR A 66 -3.29 -17.35 8.23
N GLN A 67 -4.06 -18.01 7.36
CA GLN A 67 -4.25 -17.55 5.97
C GLN A 67 -4.92 -16.16 5.92
N LEU A 68 -5.91 -15.92 6.77
CA LEU A 68 -6.57 -14.61 6.86
C LEU A 68 -5.61 -13.53 7.36
N GLU A 69 -4.83 -13.82 8.40
CA GLU A 69 -3.84 -12.86 8.92
C GLU A 69 -2.70 -12.60 7.93
N LYS A 70 -2.29 -13.62 7.18
CA LYS A 70 -1.29 -13.48 6.11
C LYS A 70 -1.81 -12.60 4.99
N LEU A 71 -3.04 -12.82 4.53
CA LEU A 71 -3.67 -11.99 3.50
C LEU A 71 -3.77 -10.53 3.96
N LYS A 72 -4.21 -10.27 5.20
CA LYS A 72 -4.25 -8.91 5.76
C LYS A 72 -2.86 -8.26 5.77
N TYR A 73 -1.84 -8.99 6.21
CA TYR A 73 -0.46 -8.50 6.23
C TYR A 73 0.03 -8.13 4.82
N GLU A 74 -0.25 -8.97 3.82
CA GLU A 74 0.11 -8.70 2.42
C GLU A 74 -0.64 -7.48 1.87
N MET A 75 -1.92 -7.30 2.22
CA MET A 75 -2.69 -6.12 1.84
C MET A 75 -2.17 -4.83 2.50
N GLU A 76 -1.80 -4.89 3.77
CA GLU A 76 -1.20 -3.75 4.49
C GLU A 76 0.15 -3.35 3.85
N LEU A 77 0.99 -4.34 3.53
CA LEU A 77 2.26 -4.13 2.86
C LEU A 77 2.07 -3.50 1.47
N ASP A 78 1.18 -4.06 0.65
CA ASP A 78 0.88 -3.54 -0.69
C ASP A 78 0.36 -2.10 -0.61
N ALA A 79 -0.58 -1.82 0.29
CA ALA A 79 -1.09 -0.46 0.51
C ALA A 79 0.04 0.52 0.90
N ALA A 80 0.88 0.14 1.87
CA ALA A 80 1.99 0.98 2.32
C ALA A 80 2.97 1.30 1.18
N LEU A 81 3.34 0.31 0.38
CA LEU A 81 4.23 0.46 -0.76
C LEU A 81 3.66 1.38 -1.83
N ARG A 82 2.37 1.22 -2.15
CA ARG A 82 1.66 2.09 -3.10
C ARG A 82 1.68 3.54 -2.65
N PHE A 83 1.47 3.79 -1.36
CA PHE A 83 1.52 5.15 -0.83
C PHE A 83 2.94 5.72 -0.75
N MET A 84 3.95 4.90 -0.46
CA MET A 84 5.36 5.32 -0.56
C MET A 84 5.72 5.72 -1.99
N TRP A 85 5.27 4.95 -2.99
CA TRP A 85 5.42 5.30 -4.41
C TRP A 85 4.70 6.62 -4.73
N ALA A 86 3.46 6.77 -4.29
CA ALA A 86 2.68 7.99 -4.50
C ALA A 86 3.36 9.23 -3.92
N ASP A 87 3.89 9.11 -2.71
CA ASP A 87 4.62 10.19 -2.03
C ASP A 87 5.91 10.55 -2.79
N ALA A 88 6.63 9.55 -3.33
CA ALA A 88 7.80 9.79 -4.18
C ALA A 88 7.44 10.51 -5.49
N MET A 89 6.32 10.16 -6.12
CA MET A 89 5.83 10.83 -7.34
C MET A 89 5.41 12.28 -7.06
N LEU A 90 4.74 12.54 -5.93
CA LEU A 90 4.40 13.89 -5.49
C LEU A 90 5.66 14.74 -5.25
N ALA A 91 6.64 14.19 -4.52
CA ALA A 91 7.90 14.87 -4.26
C ALA A 91 8.69 15.15 -5.56
N ALA A 92 8.66 14.22 -6.52
CA ALA A 92 9.27 14.43 -7.84
C ALA A 92 8.59 15.57 -8.62
N ARG A 93 7.25 15.64 -8.57
CA ARG A 93 6.48 16.72 -9.18
C ARG A 93 6.79 18.09 -8.56
N GLU A 94 6.89 18.16 -7.24
CA GLU A 94 7.25 19.41 -6.53
C GLU A 94 8.65 19.91 -6.90
N LYS A 95 9.61 18.99 -7.06
CA LYS A 95 10.99 19.32 -7.48
C LYS A 95 11.11 19.63 -8.97
N GLY A 96 10.28 18.99 -9.80
CA GLY A 96 10.27 19.16 -11.25
C GLY A 96 9.50 20.39 -11.75
N GLY A 97 8.62 20.96 -10.91
CA GLY A 97 7.85 22.14 -11.22
C GLY A 97 6.74 21.89 -12.24
N ALA A 98 5.56 22.41 -11.96
CA ALA A 98 4.54 22.64 -12.98
C ALA A 98 5.15 23.45 -14.14
N ALA A 99 5.22 22.83 -15.32
CA ALA A 99 5.07 23.59 -16.56
C ALA A 99 3.57 23.87 -16.75
#